data_AF-A0AA46TUJ5-F1
#
_entry.id   AF-A0AA46TUJ5-F1
#
_cell.length_a   1.000
_cell.length_b   1.000
_cell.length_c   1.000
_cell.angle_alpha   90.00
_cell.angle_beta   90.00
_cell.angle_gamma   90.00
#
_symmetry.space_group_name_H-M   'P 1'
#
loop_
_entity.id
_entity.type
_entity.pdbx_description
1 polymer ?
#
loop_
_entity_poly.entity_id
_entity_poly.type
_entity_poly.pdbx_seq_one_letter_code
_entity_poly.pdbx_strand_id
1 'polypeptide(L)'
;MDLTRLRNQVKNAESQWNMKYIAFDKRLREIEQELSLPPYARLSDVIQWCEKLIAYERKIELMRQSTMTLSNEAWGKLEQNIYDYQSKDNRAISVMSEFVIFLVNLDKKYSQRLEVFLNFLDNCVRYVRGYAEDLEKNGLSINSTLQKARQLGSMHWINGKSYQLKLEGQ
;
A
#
# COMPACT_ATOMS: atom_id res chain seq x y z
N MET A 1 1.03 36.18 16.04
CA MET A 1 1.27 35.26 14.90
C MET A 1 0.05 35.37 14.00
N ASP A 2 0.20 35.52 12.68
CA ASP A 2 -0.96 35.71 11.78
C ASP A 2 -1.64 34.37 11.51
N LEU A 3 -2.88 34.25 12.01
CA LEU A 3 -3.73 33.06 11.86
C LEU A 3 -3.99 32.70 10.40
N THR A 4 -3.96 33.71 9.52
CA THR A 4 -4.11 33.54 8.06
C THR A 4 -2.91 32.79 7.49
N ARG A 5 -1.70 33.11 7.95
CA ARG A 5 -0.46 32.44 7.54
C ARG A 5 -0.45 30.98 7.97
N LEU A 6 -0.89 30.69 9.21
CA LEU A 6 -1.01 29.31 9.71
C LEU A 6 -2.00 28.49 8.88
N ARG A 7 -3.19 29.04 8.62
CA ARG A 7 -4.19 28.39 7.76
C ARG A 7 -3.66 28.09 6.36
N ASN A 8 -2.92 29.03 5.77
CA ASN A 8 -2.32 28.83 4.45
C ASN A 8 -1.23 27.75 4.45
N GLN A 9 -0.41 27.68 5.50
CA GLN A 9 0.58 26.61 5.66
C GLN A 9 -0.07 25.24 5.79
N VAL A 10 -1.11 25.12 6.63
CA VAL A 10 -1.89 23.88 6.79
C VAL A 10 -2.49 23.44 5.46
N LYS A 11 -3.21 24.33 4.76
CA LYS A 11 -3.81 24.02 3.45
C LYS A 11 -2.78 23.58 2.41
N ASN A 12 -1.61 24.22 2.39
CA ASN A 12 -0.53 23.82 1.48
C ASN A 12 -0.01 22.43 1.82
N ALA A 13 0.16 22.11 3.10
CA ALA A 13 0.56 20.78 3.55
C ALA A 13 -0.50 19.72 3.19
N GLU A 14 -1.78 19.99 3.43
CA GLU A 14 -2.90 19.11 3.06
C GLU A 14 -2.87 18.79 1.55
N SER A 15 -2.67 19.82 0.71
CA SER A 15 -2.59 19.65 -0.74
C SER A 15 -1.40 18.77 -1.15
N GLN A 16 -0.22 18.99 -0.56
CA GLN A 16 0.97 18.15 -0.82
C GLN A 16 0.75 16.69 -0.42
N TRP A 17 0.16 16.45 0.75
CA TRP A 17 -0.13 15.10 1.22
C TRP A 17 -1.20 14.40 0.37
N ASN A 18 -2.23 15.12 -0.06
CA ASN A 18 -3.22 14.59 -1.00
C ASN A 18 -2.58 14.21 -2.35
N MET A 19 -1.68 15.04 -2.89
CA MET A 19 -0.96 14.70 -4.14
C MET A 19 -0.12 13.43 -3.99
N LYS A 20 0.56 13.26 -2.85
CA LYS A 20 1.30 12.02 -2.55
C LYS A 20 0.37 10.80 -2.47
N TYR A 21 -0.81 10.94 -1.88
CA TYR A 21 -1.81 9.88 -1.83
C TYR A 21 -2.32 9.52 -3.24
N ILE A 22 -2.61 10.51 -4.08
CA ILE A 22 -3.05 10.27 -5.45
C ILE A 22 -1.99 9.52 -6.26
N ALA A 23 -0.71 9.90 -6.13
CA ALA A 23 0.38 9.20 -6.79
C ALA A 23 0.50 7.75 -6.31
N PHE A 24 0.33 7.52 -5.01
CA PHE A 24 0.31 6.20 -4.41
C PHE A 24 -0.86 5.34 -4.94
N ASP A 25 -2.10 5.86 -4.90
CA ASP A 25 -3.29 5.15 -5.40
C ASP A 25 -3.15 4.82 -6.89
N LYS A 26 -2.68 5.78 -7.69
CA LYS A 26 -2.41 5.57 -9.12
C LYS A 26 -1.43 4.42 -9.33
N ARG A 27 -0.33 4.40 -8.56
CA ARG A 27 0.67 3.34 -8.70
C ARG A 27 0.11 1.96 -8.38
N LEU A 28 -0.74 1.85 -7.36
CA LEU A 28 -1.40 0.58 -7.04
C LEU A 28 -2.36 0.14 -8.16
N ARG A 29 -3.12 1.07 -8.75
CA ARG A 29 -4.02 0.76 -9.89
C ARG A 29 -3.26 0.31 -11.12
N GLU A 30 -2.11 0.90 -11.42
CA GLU A 30 -1.23 0.45 -12.51
C GLU A 30 -0.81 -1.01 -12.30
N ILE A 31 -0.44 -1.38 -11.07
CA ILE A 31 -0.06 -2.75 -10.74
C ILE A 31 -1.25 -3.71 -10.87
N GLU A 32 -2.44 -3.32 -10.40
CA GLU A 32 -3.67 -4.09 -10.57
C GLU A 32 -3.99 -4.35 -12.05
N GLN A 33 -3.82 -3.34 -12.90
CA GLN A 33 -4.00 -3.48 -14.34
C GLN A 33 -2.95 -4.41 -14.97
N GLU A 34 -1.68 -4.27 -14.59
CA GLU A 34 -0.60 -5.14 -15.07
C GLU A 34 -0.77 -6.61 -14.64
N LEU A 35 -1.43 -6.82 -13.50
CA LEU A 35 -1.79 -8.13 -12.94
C LEU A 35 -3.22 -8.56 -13.31
N SER A 36 -3.89 -7.87 -14.23
CA SER A 36 -5.16 -8.35 -14.79
C SER A 36 -4.89 -9.43 -15.84
N LEU A 37 -5.45 -10.62 -15.62
CA LEU A 37 -5.42 -11.71 -16.60
C LEU A 37 -6.68 -11.63 -17.47
N PRO A 38 -6.55 -11.67 -18.81
CA PRO A 38 -7.70 -11.77 -19.68
C PRO A 38 -8.42 -13.13 -19.49
N PRO A 39 -9.74 -13.18 -19.69
CA PRO A 39 -10.47 -14.44 -19.68
C PRO A 39 -9.93 -15.35 -20.79
N TYR A 40 -9.83 -16.65 -20.50
CA TYR A 40 -9.27 -17.66 -21.41
C TYR A 40 -7.81 -17.42 -21.82
N ALA A 41 -7.01 -16.79 -20.96
CA ALA A 41 -5.57 -16.63 -21.18
C ALA A 41 -4.88 -17.97 -21.48
N ARG A 42 -3.93 -17.96 -22.43
CA ARG A 42 -3.14 -19.16 -22.75
C ARG A 42 -2.17 -19.46 -21.61
N LEU A 43 -1.70 -20.71 -21.53
CA LEU A 43 -0.69 -21.10 -20.55
C LEU A 43 0.55 -20.20 -20.58
N SER A 44 0.99 -19.76 -21.77
CA SER A 44 2.10 -18.80 -21.93
C SER A 44 1.83 -17.47 -21.23
N ASP A 45 0.59 -16.98 -21.32
CA ASP A 45 0.18 -15.69 -20.75
C ASP A 45 0.09 -15.81 -19.23
N VAL A 46 -0.41 -16.95 -18.74
CA VAL A 46 -0.44 -17.27 -17.30
C VAL A 46 0.98 -17.35 -16.73
N ILE A 47 1.93 -17.94 -17.46
CA ILE A 47 3.34 -18.01 -17.03
C ILE A 47 3.94 -16.60 -16.95
N GLN A 48 3.80 -15.77 -18.00
CA GLN A 48 4.31 -14.39 -17.97
C GLN A 48 3.66 -13.57 -16.85
N TRP A 49 2.37 -13.77 -16.61
CA TRP A 49 1.67 -13.13 -15.52
C TRP A 49 2.19 -13.57 -14.15
N CYS A 50 2.52 -14.86 -13.96
CA CYS A 50 3.16 -15.36 -12.74
C CYS A 50 4.54 -14.70 -12.50
N GLU A 51 5.31 -14.44 -13.55
CA GLU A 51 6.60 -13.73 -13.43
C GLU A 51 6.40 -12.31 -12.89
N LYS A 52 5.39 -11.59 -13.41
CA LYS A 52 5.02 -10.26 -12.91
C LYS A 52 4.60 -10.32 -11.45
N LEU A 53 3.78 -11.29 -11.07
CA LEU A 53 3.30 -11.46 -9.69
C LEU A 53 4.48 -11.66 -8.71
N ILE A 54 5.43 -12.53 -9.05
CA ILE A 54 6.66 -12.75 -8.26
C ILE A 54 7.52 -11.48 -8.18
N ALA A 55 7.65 -10.75 -9.29
CA ALA A 55 8.40 -9.50 -9.30
C ALA A 55 7.75 -8.43 -8.42
N TYR A 56 6.41 -8.38 -8.39
CA TYR A 56 5.66 -7.43 -7.58
C TYR A 56 5.72 -7.75 -6.10
N GLU A 57 5.69 -9.02 -5.70
CA GLU A 57 5.88 -9.42 -4.30
C GLU A 57 7.11 -8.72 -3.69
N ARG A 58 8.24 -8.74 -4.40
CA ARG A 58 9.49 -8.12 -3.94
C ARG A 58 9.42 -6.61 -3.84
N LYS A 59 8.69 -5.96 -4.75
CA LYS A 59 8.57 -4.49 -4.81
C LYS A 59 7.58 -3.94 -3.79
N ILE A 60 6.55 -4.71 -3.44
CA ILE A 60 5.49 -4.27 -2.53
C ILE A 60 6.05 -3.97 -1.14
N GLU A 61 7.01 -4.75 -0.66
CA GLU A 61 7.65 -4.47 0.63
C GLU A 61 8.36 -3.11 0.64
N LEU A 62 9.04 -2.75 -0.47
CA LEU A 62 9.67 -1.44 -0.63
C LEU A 62 8.63 -0.31 -0.72
N MET A 63 7.54 -0.52 -1.46
CA MET A 63 6.43 0.43 -1.56
C MET A 63 5.74 0.66 -0.20
N ARG A 64 5.70 -0.38 0.63
CA ARG A 64 5.14 -0.29 1.98
C ARG A 64 6.05 0.50 2.91
N GLN A 65 7.34 0.20 2.93
CA GLN A 65 8.32 0.92 3.74
C GLN A 65 8.34 2.42 3.41
N SER A 66 8.29 2.78 2.12
CA SER A 66 8.23 4.19 1.73
C SER A 66 6.95 4.89 2.21
N THR A 67 5.81 4.20 2.22
CA THR A 67 4.53 4.74 2.69
C THR A 67 4.53 4.96 4.22
N MET A 68 5.11 4.03 4.99
CA MET A 68 5.23 4.19 6.45
C MET A 68 6.16 5.34 6.84
N THR A 69 7.29 5.50 6.13
CA THR A 69 8.19 6.65 6.32
C THR A 69 7.49 7.97 6.04
N LEU A 70 6.66 8.03 4.98
CA LEU A 70 5.87 9.22 4.66
C LEU A 70 4.86 9.57 5.76
N SER A 71 4.19 8.57 6.36
CA SER A 71 3.27 8.80 7.49
C SER A 71 4.03 9.33 8.72
N ASN A 72 5.16 8.72 9.07
CA ASN A 72 5.98 9.15 10.21
C ASN A 72 6.55 10.57 10.03
N GLU A 73 6.98 10.94 8.82
CA GLU A 73 7.42 12.30 8.53
C GLU A 73 6.29 13.33 8.66
N ALA A 74 5.06 12.96 8.24
CA ALA A 74 3.88 13.81 8.37
C ALA A 74 3.56 14.08 9.85
N TRP A 75 3.54 13.03 10.66
CA TRP A 75 3.29 13.10 12.10
C TRP A 75 4.41 13.84 12.85
N GLY A 76 5.68 13.60 12.53
CA GLY A 76 6.81 14.29 13.17
C GLY A 76 6.83 15.80 12.87
N LYS A 77 6.52 16.20 11.64
CA LYS A 77 6.35 17.63 11.30
C LYS A 77 5.16 18.25 12.02
N LEU A 78 4.06 17.51 12.19
CA LEU A 78 2.91 17.98 12.95
C LEU A 78 3.28 18.21 14.42
N GLU A 79 3.97 17.25 15.03
CA GLU A 79 4.38 17.32 16.44
C GLU A 79 5.24 18.55 16.73
N GLN A 80 6.29 18.78 15.92
CA GLN A 80 7.13 19.98 16.02
C GLN A 80 6.31 21.27 15.92
N ASN A 81 5.40 21.33 14.95
CA ASN A 81 4.52 22.47 14.76
C ASN A 81 3.59 22.68 15.97
N ILE A 82 2.96 21.63 16.50
CA ILE A 82 2.04 21.73 17.64
C ILE A 82 2.73 22.33 18.88
N TYR A 83 3.96 21.90 19.19
CA TYR A 83 4.71 22.46 20.31
C TYR A 83 5.02 23.95 20.14
N ASP A 84 5.29 24.41 18.91
CA ASP A 84 5.50 25.83 18.60
C ASP A 84 4.20 26.66 18.75
N TYR A 85 3.03 26.06 18.46
CA TYR A 85 1.73 26.75 18.45
C TYR A 85 0.97 26.71 19.80
N GLN A 86 1.17 25.67 20.63
CA GLN A 86 0.44 25.47 21.90
C GLN A 86 0.65 26.61 22.91
N SER A 87 1.74 27.38 22.81
CA SER A 87 2.07 28.43 23.78
C SER A 87 1.33 29.77 23.57
N LYS A 88 0.47 29.95 22.53
CA LYS A 88 0.09 31.32 22.10
C LYS A 88 -1.38 31.64 21.75
N ASP A 89 -2.27 30.73 21.33
CA ASP A 89 -3.65 31.11 20.94
C ASP A 89 -4.64 29.93 20.81
N ASN A 90 -5.81 30.00 21.46
CA ASN A 90 -6.91 29.01 21.33
C ASN A 90 -7.43 28.87 19.89
N ARG A 91 -7.35 29.91 19.06
CA ARG A 91 -7.77 29.83 17.64
C ARG A 91 -6.78 29.04 16.78
N ALA A 92 -5.50 28.99 17.16
CA ALA A 92 -4.51 28.13 16.51
C ALA A 92 -4.78 26.65 16.80
N ILE A 93 -5.26 26.33 18.02
CA ILE A 93 -5.66 24.97 18.40
C ILE A 93 -6.75 24.44 17.47
N SER A 94 -7.75 25.26 17.10
CA SER A 94 -8.81 24.86 16.16
C SER A 94 -8.24 24.48 14.79
N VAL A 95 -7.34 25.30 14.24
CA VAL A 95 -6.71 25.05 12.93
C VAL A 95 -5.84 23.79 12.97
N MET A 96 -5.09 23.57 14.05
CA MET A 96 -4.29 22.36 14.21
C MET A 96 -5.16 21.12 14.42
N SER A 97 -6.30 21.25 15.10
CA SER A 97 -7.26 20.15 15.29
C SER A 97 -7.88 19.71 13.96
N GLU A 98 -8.25 20.65 13.09
CA GLU A 98 -8.69 20.36 11.73
C GLU A 98 -7.61 19.61 10.94
N PHE A 99 -6.35 20.03 11.05
CA PHE A 99 -5.24 19.38 10.38
C PHE A 99 -4.94 17.96 10.92
N VAL A 100 -5.07 17.75 12.23
CA VAL A 100 -4.98 16.39 12.83
C VAL A 100 -6.09 15.49 12.27
N ILE A 101 -7.33 15.98 12.19
CA ILE A 101 -8.45 15.23 11.60
C ILE A 101 -8.14 14.89 10.13
N PHE A 102 -7.57 15.82 9.37
CA PHE A 102 -7.11 15.56 8.00
C PHE A 102 -6.09 14.41 7.96
N LEU A 103 -5.06 14.44 8.80
CA LEU A 103 -4.02 13.40 8.82
C LEU A 103 -4.58 12.03 9.21
N VAL A 104 -5.48 11.96 10.19
CA VAL A 104 -6.17 10.71 10.57
C VAL A 104 -6.99 10.17 9.40
N ASN A 105 -7.71 11.03 8.68
CA ASN A 105 -8.49 10.61 7.51
C ASN A 105 -7.59 10.16 6.35
N LEU A 106 -6.44 10.80 6.16
CA LEU A 106 -5.45 10.40 5.17
C LEU A 106 -4.89 9.01 5.48
N ASP A 107 -4.49 8.76 6.72
CA ASP A 107 -3.97 7.46 7.17
C ASP A 107 -5.01 6.33 6.99
N LYS A 108 -6.28 6.60 7.31
CA LYS A 108 -7.39 5.68 7.02
C LYS A 108 -7.52 5.37 5.53
N LYS A 109 -7.43 6.37 4.65
CA LYS A 109 -7.50 6.17 3.20
C LYS A 109 -6.34 5.30 2.69
N TYR A 110 -5.12 5.56 3.15
CA TYR A 110 -3.96 4.72 2.82
C TYR A 110 -4.17 3.28 3.25
N SER A 111 -4.61 3.07 4.49
CA SER A 111 -4.84 1.73 5.06
C SER A 111 -5.93 0.97 4.30
N GLN A 112 -7.08 1.59 4.06
CA GLN A 112 -8.18 1.00 3.29
C GLN A 112 -7.75 0.63 1.87
N ARG A 113 -7.01 1.53 1.21
CA ARG A 113 -6.53 1.28 -0.16
C ARG A 113 -5.54 0.12 -0.23
N LEU A 114 -4.63 0.05 0.76
CA LEU A 114 -3.70 -1.07 0.91
C LEU A 114 -4.43 -2.39 1.16
N GLU A 115 -5.44 -2.40 2.03
CA GLU A 115 -6.23 -3.60 2.31
C GLU A 115 -6.90 -4.16 1.05
N VAL A 116 -7.54 -3.29 0.25
CA VAL A 116 -8.13 -3.67 -1.04
C VAL A 116 -7.08 -4.26 -1.99
N PHE A 117 -5.90 -3.62 -2.06
CA PHE A 117 -4.81 -4.09 -2.92
C PHE A 117 -4.25 -5.45 -2.47
N LEU A 118 -4.08 -5.65 -1.16
CA LEU A 118 -3.57 -6.90 -0.59
C LEU A 118 -4.56 -8.05 -0.80
N ASN A 119 -5.87 -7.77 -0.70
CA ASN A 119 -6.92 -8.74 -1.06
C ASN A 119 -6.89 -9.10 -2.54
N PHE A 120 -6.67 -8.12 -3.43
CA PHE A 120 -6.48 -8.38 -4.86
C PHE A 120 -5.30 -9.33 -5.12
N LEU A 121 -4.15 -9.09 -4.48
CA LEU A 121 -2.98 -9.96 -4.61
C LEU A 121 -3.22 -11.37 -4.09
N ASP A 122 -3.93 -11.53 -2.97
CA ASP A 122 -4.28 -12.86 -2.47
C ASP A 122 -5.17 -13.61 -3.47
N ASN A 123 -6.11 -12.92 -4.10
CA ASN A 123 -6.92 -13.51 -5.18
C ASN A 123 -6.06 -13.95 -6.37
N CYS A 124 -5.04 -13.18 -6.75
CA CYS A 124 -4.07 -13.60 -7.76
C CYS A 124 -3.35 -14.90 -7.33
N VAL A 125 -2.85 -14.98 -6.10
CA VAL A 125 -2.17 -16.18 -5.59
C VAL A 125 -3.11 -17.39 -5.55
N ARG A 126 -4.36 -17.21 -5.10
CA ARG A 126 -5.38 -18.27 -5.13
C ARG A 126 -5.65 -18.76 -6.55
N TYR A 127 -5.73 -17.85 -7.52
CA TYR A 127 -5.87 -18.22 -8.92
C TYR A 127 -4.71 -19.08 -9.41
N VAL A 128 -3.45 -18.68 -9.14
CA VAL A 128 -2.26 -19.48 -9.51
C VAL A 128 -2.36 -20.89 -8.93
N ARG A 129 -2.74 -21.01 -7.65
CA ARG A 129 -2.83 -22.30 -6.96
C ARG A 129 -3.90 -23.20 -7.57
N GLY A 130 -5.10 -22.67 -7.78
CA GLY A 130 -6.18 -23.44 -8.43
C GLY A 130 -5.77 -23.87 -9.84
N TYR A 131 -5.17 -22.96 -10.62
CA TYR A 131 -4.68 -23.27 -11.96
C TYR A 131 -3.60 -24.36 -11.97
N ALA A 132 -2.66 -24.29 -11.02
CA ALA A 132 -1.62 -25.31 -10.84
C ALA A 132 -2.21 -26.68 -10.47
N GLU A 133 -3.14 -26.72 -9.52
CA GLU A 133 -3.82 -27.95 -9.10
C GLU A 133 -4.63 -28.58 -10.25
N ASP A 134 -5.29 -27.76 -11.07
CA ASP A 134 -6.05 -28.23 -12.23
C ASP A 134 -5.13 -28.80 -13.32
N LEU A 135 -3.96 -28.20 -13.55
CA LEU A 135 -2.96 -28.78 -14.46
C LEU A 135 -2.47 -30.15 -13.96
N GLU A 136 -2.12 -30.25 -12.67
CA GLU A 136 -1.68 -31.51 -12.05
C GLU A 136 -2.75 -32.60 -12.14
N LYS A 137 -4.02 -32.28 -11.84
CA LYS A 137 -5.15 -33.22 -11.95
C LYS A 137 -5.36 -33.75 -13.36
N ASN A 138 -5.05 -32.94 -14.37
CA ASN A 138 -5.13 -33.33 -15.79
C ASN A 138 -3.85 -34.00 -16.31
N GLY A 139 -2.89 -34.32 -15.43
CA GLY A 139 -1.63 -34.99 -15.80
C GLY A 139 -0.62 -34.09 -16.52
N LEU A 140 -0.80 -32.77 -16.48
CA LEU A 140 0.11 -31.80 -17.08
C LEU A 140 1.20 -31.42 -16.08
N SER A 141 2.44 -31.28 -16.58
CA SER A 141 3.56 -30.86 -15.75
C SER A 141 3.52 -29.37 -15.46
N ILE A 142 3.80 -29.02 -14.20
CA ILE A 142 3.93 -27.63 -13.78
C ILE A 142 5.35 -27.13 -14.07
N ASN A 143 5.44 -25.97 -14.72
CA ASN A 143 6.70 -25.26 -14.91
C ASN A 143 7.22 -24.61 -13.60
N SER A 144 8.53 -24.40 -13.49
CA SER A 144 9.18 -23.87 -12.30
C SER A 144 8.73 -22.45 -11.88
N THR A 145 8.33 -21.59 -12.82
CA THR A 145 7.75 -20.26 -12.56
C THR A 145 6.39 -20.39 -11.88
N LEU A 146 5.51 -21.24 -12.40
CA LEU A 146 4.19 -21.47 -11.81
C LEU A 146 4.32 -22.11 -10.42
N GLN A 147 5.28 -23.02 -10.23
CA GLN A 147 5.60 -23.61 -8.93
C GLN A 147 6.07 -22.55 -7.91
N LYS A 148 6.92 -21.61 -8.33
CA LYS A 148 7.33 -20.48 -7.47
C LYS A 148 6.16 -19.57 -7.13
N ALA A 149 5.31 -19.25 -8.12
CA ALA A 149 4.15 -18.40 -7.91
C ALA A 149 3.11 -19.06 -6.98
N ARG A 150 2.94 -20.38 -7.05
CA ARG A 150 2.10 -21.18 -6.14
C ARG A 150 2.55 -21.07 -4.68
N GLN A 151 3.87 -20.98 -4.46
CA GLN A 151 4.49 -20.89 -3.13
C GLN A 151 4.44 -19.48 -2.53
N LEU A 152 3.97 -18.47 -3.27
CA LEU A 152 3.73 -17.14 -2.71
C LEU A 152 2.78 -17.24 -1.52
N GLY A 153 3.11 -16.54 -0.44
CA GLY A 153 2.39 -16.65 0.83
C GLY A 153 1.00 -16.02 0.78
N SER A 154 -0.05 -16.81 0.53
CA SER A 154 -1.45 -16.34 0.43
C SER A 154 -1.90 -15.51 1.64
N MET A 155 -1.47 -15.86 2.86
CA MET A 155 -1.84 -15.12 4.07
C MET A 155 -0.87 -14.02 4.49
N HIS A 156 0.29 -13.88 3.82
CA HIS A 156 1.30 -12.88 4.21
C HIS A 156 0.83 -11.46 3.86
N TRP A 157 0.02 -11.35 2.82
CA TRP A 157 -0.56 -10.10 2.34
C TRP A 157 -1.70 -9.61 3.24
N ILE A 158 -2.62 -10.48 3.65
CA ILE A 158 -3.82 -10.12 4.42
C ILE A 158 -3.52 -9.87 5.89
N ASN A 159 -2.72 -10.73 6.53
CA ASN A 159 -2.43 -10.60 7.97
C ASN A 159 -1.35 -9.54 8.25
N GLY A 160 -0.95 -8.79 7.22
CA GLY A 160 0.24 -7.97 7.26
C GLY A 160 1.45 -8.76 7.76
N LYS A 161 1.57 -10.09 7.57
CA LYS A 161 2.73 -10.85 8.11
C LYS A 161 4.03 -10.62 7.34
N SER A 162 4.00 -9.85 6.25
CA SER A 162 5.18 -9.11 5.78
C SER A 162 5.67 -8.05 6.79
N TYR A 163 4.84 -7.60 7.75
CA TYR A 163 5.21 -6.76 8.91
C TYR A 163 6.05 -7.51 9.94
N GLN A 164 5.89 -8.82 10.10
CA GLN A 164 6.41 -9.52 11.30
C GLN A 164 7.84 -10.05 11.14
N LEU A 165 8.39 -10.13 9.93
CA LEU A 165 9.76 -10.62 9.72
C LEU A 165 10.87 -9.58 10.01
N LYS A 166 10.54 -8.38 10.54
CA LYS A 166 11.54 -7.34 10.85
C LYS A 166 11.38 -6.60 12.19
N LEU A 167 10.55 -7.10 13.11
CA LEU A 167 10.49 -6.56 14.49
C LEU A 167 10.86 -7.57 15.58
N GLU A 168 11.19 -8.82 15.22
CA GLU A 168 11.84 -9.78 16.12
C GLU A 168 13.27 -10.00 15.63
N GLY A 169 14.15 -9.12 16.09
CA GLY A 169 15.58 -9.12 15.77
C GLY A 169 16.27 -7.97 16.48
N GLN A 170 16.02 -7.86 17.79
CA GLN A 170 16.97 -7.27 18.74
C GLN A 170 17.81 -8.39 19.34
#